data_AF-R6GQX8-F1
#
_entry.id   AF-R6GQX8-F1
#
_cell.length_a   1.000
_cell.length_b   1.000
_cell.length_c   1.000
_cell.angle_alpha   90.00
_cell.angle_beta   90.00
_cell.angle_gamma   90.00
#
_symmetry.space_group_name_H-M   'P 1'
#
loop_
_entity.id
_entity.type
_entity.pdbx_description
1 polymer ?
#
loop_
_entity_poly.entity_id
_entity_poly.type
_entity_poly.pdbx_seq_one_letter_code
_entity_poly.pdbx_strand_id
1 'polypeptide(L)'
;MKNKVLLFIAISLTTIGFIGLSSILMSEATQNDLYGNVYFKSLYLNNKDIYNDTYLTSRNTFYIPSTKLTYENIINFELFNNAFNDQKVYLNCLSKNGIIEILNNDQEFIISSNSSIKESIMISYDSNIEDSIECKIDVFE
;
A
#
# COMPACT_ATOMS: atom_id res chain seq x y z
N MET A 1 39.34 -35.97 -17.36
CA MET A 1 39.06 -35.68 -15.94
C MET A 1 39.02 -34.18 -15.61
N LYS A 2 39.84 -33.31 -16.22
CA LYS A 2 39.91 -31.86 -15.90
C LYS A 2 38.59 -31.06 -16.08
N ASN A 3 37.79 -31.35 -17.11
CA ASN A 3 36.53 -30.62 -17.35
C ASN A 3 35.41 -30.89 -16.33
N LYS A 4 35.38 -32.08 -15.71
CA LYS A 4 34.34 -32.40 -14.72
C LYS A 4 34.57 -31.62 -13.43
N VAL A 5 35.82 -31.49 -13.00
CA VAL A 5 36.19 -30.72 -11.80
C VAL A 5 35.86 -29.23 -11.98
N LEU A 6 36.16 -28.67 -13.16
CA LEU A 6 35.84 -27.26 -13.46
C LEU A 6 34.33 -27.00 -13.47
N LEU A 7 33.54 -27.95 -14.00
CA LEU A 7 32.08 -27.88 -14.01
C LEU A 7 31.50 -27.96 -12.59
N PHE A 8 32.02 -28.84 -11.73
CA PHE A 8 31.60 -28.93 -10.34
C PHE A 8 31.90 -27.65 -9.56
N ILE A 9 33.09 -27.06 -9.75
CA ILE A 9 33.47 -25.78 -9.12
C ILE A 9 32.53 -24.66 -9.58
N ALA A 10 32.20 -24.58 -10.87
CA ALA A 10 31.28 -23.58 -11.39
C ALA A 10 29.87 -23.72 -10.81
N ILE A 11 29.34 -24.95 -10.71
CA ILE A 11 28.02 -25.21 -10.11
C ILE A 11 28.00 -24.86 -8.63
N SER A 12 29.06 -25.15 -7.88
CA SER A 12 29.17 -24.80 -6.46
C SER A 12 29.25 -23.28 -6.25
N LEU A 13 30.00 -22.56 -7.08
CA LEU A 13 30.10 -21.09 -7.00
C LEU A 13 28.76 -20.41 -7.33
N THR A 14 28.02 -20.92 -8.32
CA THR A 14 26.70 -20.36 -8.65
C THR A 14 25.65 -20.66 -7.59
N THR A 15 25.65 -21.86 -6.99
CA THR A 15 24.72 -22.18 -5.89
C THR A 15 25.03 -21.38 -4.62
N ILE A 16 26.30 -21.20 -4.26
CA ILE A 16 26.69 -20.35 -3.12
C ILE A 16 26.33 -18.89 -3.39
N GLY A 17 26.54 -18.39 -4.61
CA GLY A 17 26.12 -17.06 -5.02
C GLY A 17 24.60 -16.87 -4.95
N PHE A 18 23.83 -17.87 -5.38
CA PHE A 18 22.36 -17.82 -5.34
C PHE A 18 21.82 -17.86 -3.90
N ILE A 19 22.43 -18.67 -3.02
CA ILE A 19 22.08 -18.73 -1.58
C ILE A 19 22.48 -17.43 -0.86
N GLY A 20 23.63 -16.85 -1.22
CA GLY A 20 24.07 -15.55 -0.71
C GLY A 20 23.14 -14.41 -1.11
N LEU A 21 22.75 -14.34 -2.39
CA LEU A 21 21.76 -13.36 -2.86
C LEU A 21 20.38 -13.58 -2.24
N SER A 22 19.90 -14.82 -2.13
CA SER A 22 18.59 -15.09 -1.55
C SER A 22 18.54 -14.80 -0.05
N SER A 23 19.63 -15.03 0.69
CA SER A 23 19.71 -14.67 2.12
C SER A 23 19.80 -13.16 2.37
N ILE A 24 20.45 -12.40 1.48
CA ILE A 24 20.44 -10.93 1.55
C ILE A 24 19.04 -10.40 1.22
N LEU A 25 18.39 -10.90 0.17
CA LEU A 25 17.02 -10.51 -0.18
C LEU A 25 16.00 -10.91 0.89
N MET A 26 16.18 -12.08 1.52
CA MET A 26 15.36 -12.50 2.66
C MET A 26 15.66 -11.66 3.90
N SER A 27 16.91 -11.25 4.15
CA SER A 27 17.27 -10.35 5.25
C SER A 27 16.73 -8.93 5.04
N GLU A 28 16.72 -8.42 3.82
CA GLU A 28 16.15 -7.10 3.49
C GLU A 28 14.61 -7.12 3.50
N ALA A 29 14.00 -8.23 3.11
CA ALA A 29 12.56 -8.45 3.27
C ALA A 29 12.18 -8.61 4.76
N THR A 30 12.93 -9.42 5.52
CA THR A 30 12.62 -9.68 6.94
C THR A 30 13.02 -8.53 7.88
N GLN A 31 14.06 -7.74 7.58
CA GLN A 31 14.36 -6.52 8.35
C GLN A 31 13.36 -5.39 8.10
N ASN A 32 12.61 -5.40 6.98
CA ASN A 32 11.47 -4.51 6.76
C ASN A 32 10.13 -5.05 7.31
N ASP A 33 10.08 -6.32 7.71
CA ASP A 33 8.87 -7.00 8.23
C ASP A 33 8.88 -7.22 9.75
N LEU A 34 9.89 -6.71 10.47
CA LEU A 34 9.95 -6.83 11.93
C LEU A 34 8.96 -5.91 12.68
N TYR A 35 8.30 -4.99 11.96
CA TYR A 35 7.23 -4.15 12.46
C TYR A 35 6.07 -4.28 11.47
N GLY A 36 5.08 -5.10 11.83
CA GLY A 36 3.99 -5.44 10.91
C GLY A 36 3.31 -4.20 10.35
N ASN A 37 3.07 -4.24 9.06
CA ASN A 37 2.61 -3.08 8.30
C ASN A 37 1.08 -2.96 8.34
N VAL A 38 0.56 -1.74 8.47
CA VAL A 38 -0.82 -1.42 8.10
C VAL A 38 -0.88 -1.27 6.57
N TYR A 39 -1.88 -1.86 5.92
CA TYR A 39 -2.05 -1.76 4.47
C TYR A 39 -3.53 -1.72 4.05
N PHE A 40 -3.80 -1.19 2.86
CA PHE A 40 -5.12 -1.33 2.24
C PHE A 40 -5.31 -2.78 1.80
N LYS A 41 -6.32 -3.45 2.36
CA LYS A 41 -6.77 -4.78 1.93
C LYS A 41 -7.75 -4.70 0.76
N SER A 42 -8.52 -3.62 0.66
CA SER A 42 -9.38 -3.35 -0.48
C SER A 42 -9.66 -1.86 -0.63
N LEU A 43 -9.95 -1.41 -1.86
CA LEU A 43 -10.22 -0.02 -2.19
C LEU A 43 -11.17 0.07 -3.39
N TYR A 44 -12.33 0.70 -3.18
CA TYR A 44 -13.40 0.80 -4.18
C TYR A 44 -13.82 2.25 -4.37
N LEU A 45 -13.93 2.70 -5.62
CA LEU A 45 -14.56 3.97 -5.99
C LEU A 45 -15.95 3.68 -6.56
N ASN A 46 -17.01 4.16 -5.91
CA ASN A 46 -18.40 3.92 -6.32
C ASN A 46 -18.67 2.41 -6.57
N ASN A 47 -18.19 1.57 -5.65
CA ASN A 47 -18.25 0.10 -5.70
C ASN A 47 -17.50 -0.55 -6.87
N LYS A 48 -16.66 0.20 -7.60
CA LYS A 48 -15.74 -0.34 -8.59
C LYS A 48 -14.38 -0.50 -7.96
N ASP A 49 -13.82 -1.69 -8.09
CA ASP A 49 -12.50 -1.99 -7.58
C ASP A 49 -11.47 -1.09 -8.28
N ILE A 50 -10.69 -0.37 -7.48
CA ILE A 50 -9.55 0.43 -7.93
C ILE A 50 -8.24 -0.05 -7.28
N TYR A 51 -8.31 -1.15 -6.53
CA TYR A 51 -7.19 -1.85 -5.94
C TYR A 51 -6.46 -2.66 -7.02
N ASN A 52 -5.32 -2.15 -7.48
CA ASN A 52 -4.57 -2.70 -8.62
C ASN A 52 -3.63 -3.87 -8.22
N ASP A 53 -4.09 -4.81 -7.38
CA ASP A 53 -3.37 -6.02 -6.94
C ASP A 53 -1.97 -5.83 -6.32
N THR A 54 -1.60 -4.58 -6.01
CA THR A 54 -0.33 -4.26 -5.36
C THR A 54 -0.64 -3.99 -3.90
N TYR A 55 -0.06 -4.76 -2.98
CA TYR A 55 -0.15 -4.50 -1.54
C TYR A 55 0.22 -3.05 -1.25
N LEU A 56 -0.78 -2.19 -1.02
CA LEU A 56 -0.56 -0.80 -0.66
C LEU A 56 -0.21 -0.78 0.84
N THR A 57 1.04 -1.07 1.17
CA THR A 57 1.63 -0.79 2.49
C THR A 57 1.40 0.67 2.88
N SER A 58 1.47 0.97 4.18
CA SER A 58 1.35 2.32 4.76
C SER A 58 2.19 3.40 4.10
N ARG A 59 3.22 3.05 3.32
CA ARG A 59 4.02 4.01 2.55
C ARG A 59 3.47 4.33 1.15
N ASN A 60 2.39 3.67 0.74
CA ASN A 60 1.83 3.84 -0.58
C ASN A 60 0.82 4.98 -0.61
N THR A 61 0.89 5.70 -1.72
CA THR A 61 0.00 6.78 -2.06
C THR A 61 -0.83 6.33 -3.26
N PHE A 62 -2.15 6.44 -3.18
CA PHE A 62 -3.01 6.18 -4.33
C PHE A 62 -3.56 7.48 -4.91
N TYR A 63 -3.76 7.48 -6.22
CA TYR A 63 -4.19 8.64 -6.98
C TYR A 63 -5.48 8.34 -7.73
N ILE A 64 -6.47 9.22 -7.61
CA ILE A 64 -7.71 9.16 -8.39
C ILE A 64 -7.80 10.41 -9.27
N PRO A 65 -7.67 10.27 -10.60
CA PRO A 65 -7.86 11.41 -11.50
C PRO A 65 -9.34 11.80 -11.59
N SER A 66 -9.61 13.08 -11.79
CA SER A 66 -10.98 13.61 -11.88
C SER A 66 -11.80 13.01 -13.02
N THR A 67 -11.17 12.46 -14.05
CA THR A 67 -11.82 11.71 -15.14
C THR A 67 -12.54 10.44 -14.69
N LYS A 68 -12.25 9.94 -13.48
CA LYS A 68 -12.95 8.80 -12.87
C LYS A 68 -14.05 9.20 -11.89
N LEU A 69 -14.19 10.50 -11.61
CA LEU A 69 -15.13 11.03 -10.62
C LEU A 69 -16.46 11.46 -11.25
N THR A 70 -17.53 11.29 -10.50
CA THR A 70 -18.87 11.84 -10.75
C THR A 70 -19.20 12.97 -9.78
N TYR A 71 -20.43 13.50 -9.79
CA TYR A 71 -20.85 14.55 -8.85
C TYR A 71 -20.74 14.12 -7.38
N GLU A 72 -21.24 12.92 -7.07
CA GLU A 72 -21.09 12.25 -5.78
C GLU A 72 -20.18 11.04 -5.95
N ASN A 73 -19.12 10.95 -5.16
CA ASN A 73 -18.26 9.78 -5.11
C ASN A 73 -18.06 9.29 -3.69
N ILE A 74 -18.02 7.97 -3.54
CA ILE A 74 -17.69 7.30 -2.30
C ILE A 74 -16.49 6.40 -2.55
N ILE A 75 -15.43 6.61 -1.77
CA ILE A 75 -14.32 5.67 -1.67
C ILE A 75 -14.57 4.79 -0.46
N ASN A 76 -14.76 3.49 -0.69
CA ASN A 76 -14.81 2.50 0.38
C ASN A 76 -13.46 1.80 0.48
N PHE A 77 -12.95 1.60 1.69
CA PHE A 77 -11.67 0.93 1.90
C PHE A 77 -11.68 0.02 3.12
N GLU A 78 -10.81 -0.99 3.09
CA GLU A 78 -10.51 -1.85 4.24
C GLU A 78 -9.02 -1.71 4.56
N LEU A 79 -8.68 -1.36 5.80
CA LEU A 79 -7.31 -1.36 6.30
C LEU A 79 -7.08 -2.61 7.14
N PHE A 80 -5.95 -3.28 6.96
CA PHE A 80 -5.54 -4.41 7.78
C PHE A 80 -4.24 -4.09 8.51
N ASN A 81 -4.21 -4.34 9.82
CA ASN A 81 -3.02 -4.22 10.64
C ASN A 81 -2.40 -5.61 10.85
N ASN A 82 -1.23 -5.86 10.25
CA ASN A 82 -0.48 -7.10 10.43
C ASN A 82 0.58 -7.02 11.55
N ALA A 83 0.60 -5.93 12.33
CA ALA A 83 1.49 -5.77 13.47
C ALA A 83 1.04 -6.61 14.66
N PHE A 84 1.99 -6.86 15.58
CA PHE A 84 1.72 -7.56 16.83
C PHE A 84 1.06 -6.67 17.90
N ASN A 85 1.04 -5.36 17.69
CA ASN A 85 0.45 -4.34 18.54
C ASN A 85 -0.62 -3.53 17.79
N ASP A 86 -1.43 -2.81 18.56
CA ASP A 86 -2.38 -1.84 18.03
C ASP A 86 -1.62 -0.70 17.33
N GLN A 87 -2.18 -0.23 16.21
CA GLN A 87 -1.56 0.80 15.38
C GLN A 87 -2.49 2.00 15.30
N LYS A 88 -1.92 3.20 15.51
CA LYS A 88 -2.61 4.45 15.26
C LYS A 88 -2.40 4.84 13.81
N VAL A 89 -3.49 5.07 13.08
CA VAL A 89 -3.48 5.30 11.64
C VAL A 89 -4.20 6.59 11.32
N TYR A 90 -3.58 7.42 10.50
CA TYR A 90 -4.22 8.57 9.87
C TYR A 90 -4.36 8.32 8.38
N LEU A 91 -5.54 8.59 7.85
CA LEU A 91 -5.77 8.65 6.41
C LEU A 91 -5.95 10.10 6.00
N ASN A 92 -5.02 10.60 5.19
CA ASN A 92 -5.07 11.93 4.62
C ASN A 92 -5.35 11.82 3.12
N CYS A 93 -6.34 12.56 2.63
CA CYS A 93 -6.65 12.69 1.22
C CYS A 93 -6.68 14.17 0.87
N LEU A 94 -5.98 14.54 -0.20
CA LEU A 94 -5.85 15.91 -0.65
C LEU A 94 -6.13 16.01 -2.14
N SER A 95 -6.85 17.05 -2.53
CA SER A 95 -6.96 17.48 -3.91
C SER A 95 -5.70 18.23 -4.31
N LYS A 96 -5.10 17.85 -5.43
CA LYS A 96 -3.86 18.47 -5.92
C LYS A 96 -4.05 19.95 -6.26
N ASN A 97 -5.16 20.30 -6.90
CA ASN A 97 -5.48 21.66 -7.31
C ASN A 97 -6.52 22.35 -6.41
N GLY A 98 -7.01 21.67 -5.37
CA GLY A 98 -8.06 22.16 -4.47
C GLY A 98 -9.46 22.19 -5.08
N ILE A 99 -9.70 21.51 -6.21
CA ILE A 99 -10.98 21.53 -6.94
C ILE A 99 -11.92 20.43 -6.44
N ILE A 100 -11.35 19.31 -6.00
CA ILE A 100 -12.09 18.18 -5.46
C ILE A 100 -12.27 18.36 -3.96
N GLU A 101 -13.51 18.43 -3.50
CA GLU A 101 -13.84 18.56 -2.07
C GLU A 101 -13.91 17.18 -1.42
N ILE A 102 -13.29 17.05 -0.24
CA ILE A 102 -13.19 15.80 0.53
C ILE A 102 -13.87 16.05 1.87
N LEU A 103 -15.07 15.48 2.05
CA LEU A 103 -15.95 15.84 3.16
C LEU A 103 -15.60 15.14 4.48
N ASN A 104 -14.89 14.02 4.41
CA ASN A 104 -14.43 13.24 5.57
C ASN A 104 -12.90 13.08 5.51
N ASN A 105 -12.17 14.17 5.35
CA ASN A 105 -10.70 14.13 5.38
C ASN A 105 -10.18 13.93 6.82
N ASP A 106 -8.89 13.58 6.93
CA ASP A 106 -8.15 13.52 8.20
C ASP A 106 -8.74 12.58 9.26
N GLN A 107 -9.07 11.35 8.85
CA GLN A 107 -9.62 10.35 9.76
C GLN A 107 -8.51 9.63 10.54
N GLU A 108 -8.66 9.61 11.86
CA GLU A 108 -7.82 8.87 12.78
C GLU A 108 -8.50 7.54 13.17
N PHE A 109 -7.74 6.46 13.12
CA PHE A 109 -8.18 5.13 13.51
C PHE A 109 -7.19 4.47 14.46
N ILE A 110 -7.71 3.67 15.38
CA ILE A 110 -6.93 2.68 16.13
C ILE A 110 -7.31 1.33 15.57
N ILE A 111 -6.34 0.61 14.99
CA ILE A 111 -6.55 -0.72 14.44
C ILE A 111 -5.82 -1.74 15.31
N SER A 112 -6.57 -2.68 15.89
CA SER A 112 -5.98 -3.71 16.73
C SER A 112 -5.04 -4.64 15.96
N SER A 113 -4.10 -5.24 16.68
CA SER A 113 -3.21 -6.30 16.16
C SER A 113 -3.98 -7.37 15.38
N ASN A 114 -3.49 -7.72 14.17
CA ASN A 114 -4.07 -8.73 13.27
C ASN A 114 -5.56 -8.54 12.94
N SER A 115 -6.04 -7.29 12.92
CA SER A 115 -7.44 -6.96 12.63
C SER A 115 -7.60 -6.07 11.40
N SER A 116 -8.84 -5.91 10.93
CA SER A 116 -9.18 -4.90 9.91
C SER A 116 -10.30 -3.98 10.35
N ILE A 117 -10.31 -2.79 9.75
CA ILE A 117 -11.41 -1.82 9.80
C ILE A 117 -11.92 -1.54 8.38
N LYS A 118 -13.19 -1.15 8.26
CA LYS A 118 -13.82 -0.79 7.00
C LYS A 118 -14.45 0.58 7.13
N GLU A 119 -14.08 1.48 6.23
CA GLU A 119 -14.41 2.88 6.33
C GLU A 119 -14.68 3.47 4.94
N SER A 120 -15.19 4.72 4.92
CA SER A 120 -15.51 5.41 3.68
C SER A 120 -15.23 6.90 3.71
N ILE A 121 -14.76 7.43 2.58
CA ILE A 121 -14.58 8.86 2.34
C ILE A 121 -15.55 9.30 1.25
N MET A 122 -16.23 10.41 1.51
CA MET A 122 -17.10 11.06 0.53
C MET A 122 -16.37 12.20 -0.15
N ILE A 123 -16.53 12.26 -1.47
CA ILE A 123 -15.89 13.24 -2.33
C ILE A 123 -16.96 13.91 -3.20
N SER A 124 -16.92 15.24 -3.26
CA SER A 124 -17.71 16.05 -4.18
C SER A 124 -16.82 16.65 -5.26
N TYR A 125 -17.26 16.55 -6.51
CA TYR A 125 -16.56 17.11 -7.65
C TYR A 125 -17.55 17.48 -8.76
N ASP A 126 -17.64 18.77 -9.07
CA ASP A 126 -18.52 19.31 -10.12
C ASP A 126 -17.77 20.31 -11.00
N SER A 127 -16.66 19.85 -11.59
CA SER A 127 -15.82 20.68 -12.46
C SER A 127 -15.43 19.93 -13.73
N ASN A 128 -15.17 20.69 -14.78
CA ASN A 128 -14.58 20.18 -16.02
C ASN A 128 -13.05 20.37 -16.07
N ILE A 129 -12.46 20.91 -15.01
CA ILE A 129 -11.02 21.17 -14.90
C ILE A 129 -10.33 19.93 -14.35
N GLU A 130 -9.25 19.48 -15.00
CA GLU A 130 -8.48 18.33 -14.54
C GLU A 130 -7.88 18.55 -13.13
N ASP A 131 -8.06 17.54 -12.28
CA ASP A 131 -7.50 17.48 -10.92
C ASP A 131 -7.30 16.01 -10.52
N SER A 132 -6.68 15.77 -9.38
CA SER A 132 -6.50 14.44 -8.81
C SER A 132 -6.57 14.46 -7.29
N ILE A 133 -7.12 13.40 -6.72
CA ILE A 133 -7.03 13.12 -5.28
C ILE A 133 -5.82 12.26 -5.05
N GLU A 134 -5.00 12.67 -4.10
CA GLU A 134 -3.90 11.91 -3.54
C GLU A 134 -4.27 11.49 -2.12
N CYS A 135 -4.27 10.18 -1.83
CA CYS A 135 -4.56 9.66 -0.51
C CYS A 135 -3.37 8.86 0.03
N LYS A 136 -3.03 9.10 1.31
CA LYS A 136 -1.89 8.51 2.01
C LYS A 136 -2.28 8.04 3.41
N ILE A 137 -1.72 6.90 3.80
CA ILE A 137 -1.79 6.39 5.17
C ILE A 137 -0.55 6.88 5.92
N ASP A 138 -0.71 7.42 7.11
CA ASP A 138 0.38 7.66 8.05
C ASP A 138 0.15 6.81 9.30
N VAL A 139 1.16 6.04 9.70
CA VAL A 139 1.10 5.13 10.86
C VAL A 139 1.99 5.67 11.96
N PHE A 140 1.47 5.70 13.18
CA PHE A 140 2.15 6.20 14.37
C PHE A 140 2.14 5.11 15.46
N GLU A 141 3.28 5.00 16.15
CA GLU A 141 3.47 4.15 17.34
C GLU A 141 3.04 4.86 18.63
#